data_AF-A0A510X6G3-F1
#
_entry.id   AF-A0A510X6G3-F1
#
_cell.length_a   1.000
_cell.length_b   1.000
_cell.length_c   1.000
_cell.angle_alpha   90.00
_cell.angle_beta   90.00
_cell.angle_gamma   90.00
#
_symmetry.space_group_name_H-M   'P 1'
#
loop_
_entity.id
_entity.type
_entity.pdbx_description
1 polymer ?
#
loop_
_entity_poly.entity_id
_entity_poly.type
_entity_poly.pdbx_seq_one_letter_code
_entity_poly.pdbx_strand_id
1 'polypeptide(L)'
;MPRQDEHAFLCRVLPNHPAAVAFCETLFRISQTLDDLIDRDHPVSDEAIMSAFWQALIELPANPFYRQHELYLRPLMASALQDWRDSVTLERSGDHHGRTLAFVLRDQLTSLVIQCAYLVGGEGWMNSVSVPIRQHFHEDSLDDYLTDLEGGEQ
;
A
#
# COMPACT_ATOMS: atom_id res chain seq x y z
N MET A 1 -3.26 -8.35 9.10
CA MET A 1 -2.12 -8.52 10.05
C MET A 1 -0.85 -8.28 9.27
N PRO A 2 0.07 -7.39 9.71
CA PRO A 2 1.36 -7.24 9.05
C PRO A 2 2.05 -8.61 9.04
N ARG A 3 2.47 -9.06 7.85
CA ARG A 3 3.05 -10.39 7.67
C ARG A 3 4.29 -10.49 8.58
N GLN A 4 4.53 -11.65 9.20
CA GLN A 4 5.68 -11.87 10.11
C GLN A 4 7.05 -11.53 9.49
N ASP A 5 7.13 -11.34 8.16
CA ASP A 5 8.34 -11.00 7.39
C ASP A 5 8.31 -9.59 6.77
N GLU A 6 7.27 -8.78 6.96
CA GLU A 6 7.12 -7.49 6.26
C GLU A 6 8.19 -6.47 6.68
N HIS A 7 8.44 -6.34 7.99
CA HIS A 7 9.50 -5.48 8.50
C HIS A 7 10.89 -5.89 7.98
N ALA A 8 11.17 -7.20 7.98
CA ALA A 8 12.44 -7.74 7.52
C ALA A 8 12.62 -7.56 6.01
N PHE A 9 11.54 -7.73 5.24
CA PHE A 9 11.49 -7.41 3.82
C PHE A 9 11.80 -5.92 3.57
N LEU A 10 11.11 -5.01 4.26
CA LEU A 10 11.34 -3.57 4.15
C LEU A 10 12.76 -3.19 4.53
N CYS A 11 13.32 -3.76 5.61
CA CYS A 11 14.72 -3.54 5.99
C CYS A 11 15.71 -4.00 4.91
N ARG A 12 15.39 -5.06 4.16
CA ARG A 12 16.22 -5.55 3.07
C ARG A 12 16.19 -4.63 1.85
N VAL A 13 15.01 -4.13 1.47
CA VAL A 13 14.84 -3.28 0.27
C VAL A 13 15.09 -1.79 0.54
N LEU A 14 15.11 -1.37 1.80
CA LEU A 14 15.43 -0.01 2.28
C LEU A 14 16.61 -0.04 3.27
N PRO A 15 17.79 -0.54 2.85
CA PRO A 15 18.89 -0.83 3.76
C PRO A 15 19.41 0.43 4.46
N ASN A 16 19.66 0.34 5.76
CA ASN A 16 20.18 1.43 6.61
C ASN A 16 19.27 2.68 6.70
N HIS A 17 17.99 2.56 6.31
CA HIS A 17 17.03 3.68 6.35
C HIS A 17 15.81 3.34 7.21
N PRO A 18 15.96 3.25 8.55
CA PRO A 18 14.87 2.87 9.46
C PRO A 18 13.69 3.87 9.41
N ALA A 19 13.94 5.15 9.13
CA ALA A 19 12.88 6.13 8.94
C ALA A 19 12.03 5.87 7.68
N ALA A 20 12.65 5.36 6.60
CA ALA A 20 11.93 4.96 5.38
C ALA A 20 11.10 3.70 5.62
N VAL A 21 11.65 2.71 6.34
CA VAL A 21 10.90 1.53 6.78
C VAL A 21 9.68 1.93 7.62
N ALA A 22 9.88 2.75 8.65
CA ALA A 22 8.80 3.23 9.50
C ALA A 22 7.75 4.05 8.72
N PHE A 23 8.15 4.77 7.68
CA PHE A 23 7.24 5.46 6.78
C PHE A 23 6.34 4.46 6.03
N CYS A 24 6.92 3.45 5.38
CA CYS A 24 6.16 2.42 4.67
C CYS A 24 5.19 1.67 5.59
N GLU A 25 5.66 1.23 6.76
CA GLU A 25 4.81 0.52 7.73
C GLU A 25 3.65 1.39 8.25
N THR A 26 3.90 2.68 8.48
CA THR A 26 2.84 3.62 8.89
C THR A 26 1.80 3.75 7.79
N LEU A 27 2.23 3.85 6.54
CA LEU A 27 1.34 3.94 5.40
C LEU A 27 0.51 2.66 5.21
N PHE A 28 1.11 1.48 5.39
CA PHE A 28 0.40 0.19 5.32
C PHE A 28 -0.63 0.02 6.43
N ARG A 29 -0.34 0.46 7.65
CA ARG A 29 -1.34 0.44 8.74
C ARG A 29 -2.52 1.36 8.43
N ILE A 30 -2.25 2.55 7.91
CA ILE A 30 -3.29 3.50 7.50
C ILE A 30 -4.14 2.90 6.36
N SER A 31 -3.51 2.30 5.34
CA SER A 31 -4.22 1.71 4.22
C SER A 31 -5.09 0.53 4.65
N GLN A 32 -4.56 -0.38 5.50
CA GLN A 32 -5.33 -1.51 5.99
C GLN A 32 -6.58 -1.04 6.76
N THR A 33 -6.45 -0.02 7.62
CA THR A 33 -7.63 0.54 8.32
C THR A 33 -8.61 1.21 7.36
N LEU A 34 -8.13 1.84 6.29
CA LEU A 34 -8.99 2.40 5.25
C LEU A 34 -9.76 1.30 4.52
N ASP A 35 -9.10 0.22 4.14
CA ASP A 35 -9.70 -0.95 3.48
C ASP A 35 -10.81 -1.54 4.36
N ASP A 36 -10.48 -1.89 5.61
CA ASP A 36 -11.43 -2.48 6.57
C ASP A 36 -12.69 -1.59 6.75
N LEU A 37 -12.51 -0.26 6.77
CA LEU A 37 -13.62 0.70 6.89
C LEU A 37 -14.51 0.78 5.64
N ILE A 38 -13.95 0.56 4.45
CA ILE A 38 -14.65 0.76 3.17
C ILE A 38 -15.28 -0.55 2.68
N ASP A 39 -14.62 -1.67 2.90
CA ASP A 39 -15.11 -3.00 2.53
C ASP A 39 -16.10 -3.54 3.57
N ARG A 40 -15.97 -3.10 4.84
CA ARG A 40 -16.88 -3.45 5.95
C ARG A 40 -16.98 -4.96 6.21
N ASP A 41 -15.96 -5.70 5.80
CA ASP A 41 -15.82 -7.13 6.00
C ASP A 41 -15.20 -7.46 7.38
N HIS A 42 -14.46 -6.51 7.97
CA HIS A 42 -13.86 -6.61 9.29
C HIS A 42 -14.36 -5.50 10.24
N PRO A 43 -14.66 -5.82 11.51
CA PRO A 43 -15.01 -4.80 12.49
C PRO A 43 -13.77 -3.98 12.89
N VAL A 44 -13.86 -2.67 12.72
CA VAL A 44 -12.81 -1.71 13.14
C VAL A 44 -13.23 -1.02 14.43
N SER A 45 -12.37 -1.05 15.46
CA SER A 45 -12.64 -0.39 16.74
C SER A 45 -12.45 1.13 16.65
N ASP A 46 -13.15 1.88 17.52
CA ASP A 46 -12.94 3.33 17.66
C ASP A 46 -11.47 3.68 17.93
N GLU A 47 -10.77 2.85 18.71
CA GLU A 47 -9.34 3.02 18.98
C GLU A 47 -8.48 2.86 17.71
N ALA A 48 -8.78 1.87 16.87
CA ALA A 48 -8.08 1.66 15.60
C ALA A 48 -8.31 2.83 14.64
N ILE A 49 -9.55 3.33 14.56
CA ILE A 49 -9.90 4.52 13.77
C ILE A 49 -9.09 5.72 14.26
N MET A 50 -9.15 6.03 15.55
CA MET A 50 -8.43 7.17 16.13
C MET A 50 -6.91 7.05 15.92
N SER A 51 -6.36 5.83 16.05
CA SER A 51 -4.95 5.55 15.78
C SER A 51 -4.57 5.78 14.32
N ALA A 52 -5.37 5.36 13.36
CA ALA A 52 -5.12 5.59 11.94
C ALA A 52 -5.12 7.10 11.59
N PHE A 53 -6.06 7.87 12.14
CA PHE A 53 -6.08 9.32 11.99
C PHE A 53 -4.88 10.00 12.66
N TRP A 54 -4.47 9.55 13.86
CA TRP A 54 -3.26 10.05 14.52
C TRP A 54 -2.01 9.76 13.68
N GLN A 55 -1.87 8.54 13.16
CA GLN A 55 -0.77 8.17 12.29
C GLN A 55 -0.75 9.02 11.02
N ALA A 56 -1.88 9.24 10.37
CA ALA A 56 -1.97 10.01 9.13
C ALA A 56 -1.70 11.52 9.33
N LEU A 57 -2.20 12.10 10.41
CA LEU A 57 -2.15 13.55 10.64
C LEU A 57 -0.92 14.01 11.43
N ILE A 58 -0.37 13.15 12.29
CA ILE A 58 0.69 13.50 13.25
C ILE A 58 1.98 12.74 12.97
N GLU A 59 1.95 11.40 12.99
CA GLU A 59 3.18 10.59 12.88
C GLU A 59 3.78 10.62 11.47
N LEU A 60 2.96 10.50 10.43
CA LEU A 60 3.41 10.47 9.04
C LEU A 60 4.07 11.81 8.65
N PRO A 61 3.48 12.99 8.93
CA PRO A 61 4.16 14.28 8.70
C PRO A 61 5.37 14.50 9.61
N ALA A 62 5.47 13.84 10.76
CA ALA A 62 6.63 13.93 11.65
C ALA A 62 7.79 13.02 11.23
N ASN A 63 7.55 11.99 10.40
CA ASN A 63 8.57 11.05 9.97
C ASN A 63 9.73 11.76 9.23
N PRO A 64 11.00 11.59 9.65
CA PRO A 64 12.13 12.30 9.05
C PRO A 64 12.32 12.05 7.55
N PHE A 65 12.12 10.80 7.10
CA PHE A 65 12.24 10.43 5.69
C PHE A 65 11.13 11.09 4.86
N TYR A 66 9.89 11.03 5.34
CA TYR A 66 8.78 11.73 4.69
C TYR A 66 9.02 13.23 4.59
N ARG A 67 9.43 13.89 5.68
CA ARG A 67 9.73 15.33 5.69
C ARG A 67 10.82 15.72 4.71
N GLN A 68 11.87 14.91 4.61
CA GLN A 68 12.97 15.14 3.68
C GLN A 68 12.52 15.04 2.22
N HIS A 69 11.58 14.13 1.93
CA HIS A 69 11.15 13.79 0.57
C HIS A 69 9.70 14.17 0.26
N GLU A 70 9.10 15.07 1.05
CA GLU A 70 7.65 15.34 1.04
C GLU A 70 7.17 15.77 -0.35
N LEU A 71 7.92 16.67 -1.01
CA LEU A 71 7.60 17.18 -2.35
C LEU A 71 7.61 16.08 -3.43
N TYR A 72 8.30 14.97 -3.17
CA TYR A 72 8.35 13.80 -4.05
C TYR A 72 7.28 12.77 -3.68
N LEU A 73 7.14 12.45 -2.39
CA LEU A 73 6.29 11.37 -1.90
C LEU A 73 4.81 11.77 -1.83
N ARG A 74 4.48 13.01 -1.44
CA ARG A 74 3.08 13.43 -1.25
C ARG A 74 2.24 13.35 -2.53
N PRO A 75 2.72 13.77 -3.71
CA PRO A 75 1.99 13.58 -4.96
C PRO A 75 1.76 12.09 -5.30
N LEU A 76 2.75 11.23 -5.05
CA LEU A 76 2.64 9.79 -5.29
C LEU A 76 1.61 9.13 -4.35
N MET A 77 1.57 9.56 -3.08
CA MET A 77 0.54 9.12 -2.13
C MET A 77 -0.86 9.55 -2.56
N ALA A 78 -1.00 10.78 -3.08
CA ALA A 78 -2.28 11.24 -3.62
C ALA A 78 -2.72 10.40 -4.82
N SER A 79 -1.79 10.05 -5.72
CA SER A 79 -2.07 9.15 -6.86
C SER A 79 -2.47 7.76 -6.39
N ALA A 80 -1.74 7.16 -5.45
CA ALA A 80 -2.04 5.84 -4.92
C ALA A 80 -3.44 5.77 -4.26
N LEU A 81 -3.81 6.80 -3.50
CA LEU A 81 -5.16 6.89 -2.92
C LEU A 81 -6.25 7.07 -3.99
N GLN A 82 -5.97 7.80 -5.07
CA GLN A 82 -6.92 7.94 -6.17
C GLN A 82 -7.09 6.62 -6.94
N ASP A 83 -5.98 5.97 -7.29
CA ASP A 83 -5.99 4.67 -7.98
C ASP A 83 -6.73 3.61 -7.15
N TRP A 84 -6.55 3.62 -5.83
CA TRP A 84 -7.31 2.77 -4.93
C TRP A 84 -8.82 3.05 -4.96
N ARG A 85 -9.25 4.33 -4.91
CA ARG A 85 -10.68 4.69 -5.00
C ARG A 85 -11.31 4.25 -6.31
N ASP A 86 -10.56 4.41 -7.40
CA ASP A 86 -10.99 4.01 -8.73
C ASP A 86 -11.10 2.48 -8.79
N SER A 87 -10.16 1.74 -8.18
CA SER A 87 -10.21 0.28 -8.08
C SER A 87 -11.48 -0.23 -7.38
N VAL A 88 -11.86 0.38 -6.25
CA VAL A 88 -13.09 0.03 -5.52
C VAL A 88 -14.32 0.27 -6.37
N THR A 89 -14.35 1.36 -7.14
CA THR A 89 -15.46 1.68 -8.04
C THR A 89 -15.57 0.70 -9.19
N LEU A 90 -14.42 0.34 -9.79
CA LEU A 90 -14.33 -0.59 -10.92
C LEU A 90 -14.60 -2.04 -10.52
N GLU A 91 -14.21 -2.46 -9.32
CA GLU A 91 -14.56 -3.79 -8.81
C GLU A 91 -16.08 -3.93 -8.64
N ARG A 92 -16.71 -2.89 -8.04
CA ARG A 92 -18.15 -2.85 -7.77
C ARG A 92 -19.01 -2.64 -9.02
N SER A 93 -18.43 -2.27 -10.18
CA SER A 93 -19.18 -2.23 -11.45
C SER A 93 -19.57 -3.63 -11.92
N GLY A 94 -18.85 -4.66 -11.48
CA GLY A 94 -19.16 -6.06 -11.71
C GLY A 94 -18.79 -6.61 -13.09
N ASP A 95 -18.30 -5.78 -14.02
CA ASP A 95 -17.85 -6.26 -15.32
C ASP A 95 -16.40 -6.80 -15.27
N HIS A 96 -16.12 -7.83 -16.06
CA HIS A 96 -14.82 -8.50 -16.08
C HIS A 96 -13.66 -7.53 -16.34
N HIS A 97 -13.85 -6.55 -17.22
CA HIS A 97 -12.80 -5.60 -17.56
C HIS A 97 -12.52 -4.65 -16.37
N GLY A 98 -13.58 -4.14 -15.74
CA GLY A 98 -13.51 -3.35 -14.50
C GLY A 98 -12.78 -4.09 -13.39
N ARG A 99 -13.15 -5.34 -13.11
CA ARG A 99 -12.47 -6.19 -12.10
C ARG A 99 -10.98 -6.40 -12.42
N THR A 100 -10.65 -6.63 -13.69
CA THR A 100 -9.24 -6.76 -14.13
C THR A 100 -8.45 -5.48 -13.91
N LEU A 101 -9.03 -4.31 -14.21
CA LEU A 101 -8.39 -3.02 -13.97
C LEU A 101 -8.25 -2.73 -12.47
N ALA A 102 -9.28 -3.04 -11.68
CA ALA A 102 -9.25 -2.88 -10.23
C ALA A 102 -8.09 -3.66 -9.60
N PHE A 103 -7.88 -4.91 -10.03
CA PHE A 103 -6.74 -5.73 -9.59
C PHE A 103 -5.39 -5.05 -9.82
N VAL A 104 -5.18 -4.46 -11.01
CA VAL A 104 -3.93 -3.75 -11.33
C VAL A 104 -3.77 -2.47 -10.52
N LEU A 105 -4.84 -1.70 -10.33
CA LEU A 105 -4.79 -0.42 -9.61
C LEU A 105 -4.49 -0.59 -8.11
N ARG A 106 -4.89 -1.72 -7.50
CA ARG A 106 -4.60 -2.01 -6.10
C ARG A 106 -3.11 -2.16 -5.79
N ASP A 107 -2.27 -2.45 -6.79
CA ASP A 107 -0.80 -2.52 -6.65
C ASP A 107 -0.13 -1.16 -6.49
N GLN A 108 -0.87 -0.06 -6.56
CA GLN A 108 -0.23 1.24 -6.61
C GLN A 108 0.49 1.62 -5.30
N LEU A 109 0.06 1.10 -4.15
CA LEU A 109 0.77 1.33 -2.89
C LEU A 109 2.17 0.72 -2.90
N THR A 110 2.35 -0.40 -3.62
CA THR A 110 3.66 -1.03 -3.83
C THR A 110 4.61 -0.13 -4.61
N SER A 111 4.09 0.63 -5.59
CA SER A 111 4.90 1.60 -6.34
C SER A 111 5.54 2.65 -5.42
N LEU A 112 4.91 3.03 -4.29
CA LEU A 112 5.52 3.94 -3.32
C LEU A 112 6.75 3.34 -2.62
N VAL A 113 6.74 2.04 -2.31
CA VAL A 113 7.91 1.35 -1.73
C VAL A 113 9.07 1.35 -2.72
N ILE A 114 8.77 1.11 -4.00
CA ILE A 114 9.76 1.17 -5.09
C ILE A 114 10.37 2.57 -5.19
N GLN A 115 9.55 3.61 -5.08
CA GLN A 115 10.03 4.99 -5.05
C GLN A 115 10.86 5.30 -3.80
N CYS A 116 10.54 4.71 -2.65
CA CYS A 116 11.39 4.81 -1.46
C CYS A 116 12.76 4.16 -1.70
N ALA A 117 12.82 3.02 -2.40
CA ALA A 117 14.08 2.38 -2.77
C ALA A 117 14.93 3.27 -3.70
N TYR A 118 14.30 4.00 -4.64
CA TYR A 118 15.00 5.00 -5.45
C TYR A 118 15.59 6.12 -4.58
N LEU A 119 14.83 6.66 -3.64
CA LEU A 119 15.30 7.74 -2.76
C LEU A 119 16.45 7.29 -1.84
N VAL A 120 16.48 6.00 -1.47
CA VAL A 120 17.50 5.39 -0.60
C VAL A 120 18.77 5.02 -1.36
N GLY A 121 18.65 4.41 -2.54
CA GLY A 121 19.78 3.76 -3.23
C GLY A 121 19.97 4.18 -4.70
N GLY A 122 19.17 5.12 -5.19
CA GLY A 122 19.18 5.56 -6.58
C GLY A 122 18.54 4.56 -7.55
N GLU A 123 18.63 4.89 -8.85
CA GLU A 123 18.00 4.12 -9.94
C GLU A 123 18.48 2.66 -9.97
N GLY A 124 19.79 2.43 -9.84
CA GLY A 124 20.36 1.09 -9.90
C GLY A 124 19.82 0.17 -8.79
N TRP A 125 19.68 0.70 -7.58
CA TRP A 125 19.08 -0.05 -6.47
C TRP A 125 17.61 -0.31 -6.74
N MET A 126 16.83 0.72 -7.08
CA MET A 126 15.41 0.61 -7.43
C MET A 126 15.18 -0.50 -8.47
N ASN A 127 15.96 -0.52 -9.55
CA ASN A 127 15.85 -1.53 -10.60
C ASN A 127 16.15 -2.95 -10.10
N SER A 128 17.06 -3.10 -9.14
CA SER A 128 17.41 -4.40 -8.56
C SER A 128 16.37 -4.96 -7.60
N VAL A 129 15.55 -4.10 -6.96
CA VAL A 129 14.57 -4.52 -5.94
C VAL A 129 13.10 -4.36 -6.37
N SER A 130 12.81 -3.67 -7.47
CA SER A 130 11.43 -3.36 -7.89
C SER A 130 10.57 -4.60 -8.16
N VAL A 131 11.10 -5.59 -8.88
CA VAL A 131 10.38 -6.86 -9.14
C VAL A 131 10.17 -7.67 -7.85
N PRO A 132 11.19 -7.90 -7.00
CA PRO A 132 11.00 -8.51 -5.69
C PRO A 132 9.96 -7.80 -4.81
N ILE A 133 9.90 -6.46 -4.86
CA ILE A 133 8.89 -5.67 -4.15
C ILE A 133 7.48 -6.00 -4.64
N ARG A 134 7.23 -5.97 -5.96
CA ARG A 134 5.91 -6.33 -6.52
C ARG A 134 5.49 -7.74 -6.14
N GLN A 135 6.39 -8.70 -6.29
CA GLN A 135 6.12 -10.10 -5.97
C GLN A 135 5.85 -10.35 -4.49
N HIS A 136 6.39 -9.52 -3.59
CA HIS A 136 6.13 -9.65 -2.17
C HIS A 136 4.74 -9.13 -1.79
N PHE A 137 4.30 -8.01 -2.36
CA PHE A 137 3.00 -7.41 -1.99
C PHE A 137 1.83 -7.96 -2.79
N HIS A 138 2.05 -8.47 -4.02
CA HIS A 138 1.05 -9.14 -4.85
C HIS A 138 1.32 -10.64 -4.96
N GLU A 139 0.78 -11.40 -4.01
CA GLU A 139 0.88 -12.87 -4.01
C GLU A 139 -0.30 -13.54 -4.74
N ASP A 140 -1.49 -12.91 -4.73
CA ASP A 140 -2.68 -13.46 -5.37
C ASP A 140 -2.59 -13.29 -6.89
N SER A 141 -2.94 -14.34 -7.63
CA SER A 141 -3.08 -14.21 -9.08
C SER A 141 -4.37 -13.47 -9.43
N LEU A 142 -4.46 -12.99 -10.67
CA LEU A 142 -5.72 -12.43 -11.18
C LEU A 142 -6.86 -13.45 -11.08
N ASP A 143 -6.58 -14.73 -11.34
CA ASP A 143 -7.58 -15.80 -11.31
C ASP A 143 -8.09 -16.04 -9.89
N ASP A 144 -7.21 -16.02 -8.88
CA ASP A 144 -7.59 -16.14 -7.47
C ASP A 144 -8.50 -14.98 -7.07
N TYR A 145 -8.08 -13.75 -7.38
CA TYR A 145 -8.84 -12.54 -7.09
C TYR A 145 -10.23 -12.52 -7.76
N LEU A 146 -10.34 -12.92 -9.03
CA LEU A 146 -11.63 -13.01 -9.72
C LEU A 146 -12.53 -14.09 -9.10
N THR A 147 -11.96 -15.23 -8.70
CA THR A 147 -12.68 -16.33 -8.06
C THR A 147 -13.27 -15.89 -6.72
N ASP A 148 -12.49 -15.16 -5.90
CA ASP A 148 -12.93 -14.66 -4.60
C ASP A 148 -14.12 -13.70 -4.73
N LEU A 149 -14.11 -12.83 -5.75
CA LEU A 149 -15.23 -11.92 -6.03
C LEU A 149 -16.50 -12.64 -6.45
N GLU A 150 -16.39 -13.72 -7.24
CA GLU A 150 -17.53 -14.55 -7.64
C GLU A 150 -18.08 -15.40 -6.47
N GLY A 151 -17.20 -15.82 -5.56
CA GLY A 151 -17.56 -16.58 -4.36
C GLY A 151 -18.26 -15.75 -3.29
N GLY A 152 -18.00 -14.44 -3.23
CA GLY A 152 -18.59 -13.50 -2.27
C GLY A 152 -19.98 -12.95 -2.62
N GLU A 153 -20.52 -13.26 -3.81
CA GLU A 153 -21.84 -12.80 -4.28
C GLU A 153 -23.02 -13.73 -3.85
N GLN A 154 -22.83 -14.66 -2.90
CA GLN A 154 -23.89 -15.57 -2.38
C GLN A 154 -24.50 -15.14 -1.05
#